data_AF-A0A134C1L6-F1
#
_entry.id   AF-A0A134C1L6-F1
#
_cell.length_a   1.000
_cell.length_b   1.000
_cell.length_c   1.000
_cell.angle_alpha   90.00
_cell.angle_beta   90.00
_cell.angle_gamma   90.00
#
_symmetry.space_group_name_H-M   'P 1'
#
loop_
_entity.id
_entity.type
_entity.pdbx_description
1 polymer ?
#
loop_
_entity_poly.entity_id
_entity_poly.type
_entity_poly.pdbx_seq_one_letter_code
_entity_poly.pdbx_strand_id
1 'polypeptide(L)'
;MVTDEIIQEWKDKMDEHERNQVSVLDAYFTNRRNLPGKNILDDDLIEAPKSTAEIIDELSEMMPLSIRLVADYMMKHEYGFTTSADGIIKWAIWRDMSGLM
;
A
#
# COMPACT_ATOMS: atom_id res chain seq x y z
N MET A 1 -1.54 0.20 16.54
CA MET A 1 -1.21 1.62 16.40
C MET A 1 0.28 1.75 16.25
N VAL A 2 0.75 1.49 15.04
CA VAL A 2 1.99 2.06 14.54
C VAL A 2 1.83 3.59 14.57
N THR A 3 2.80 4.27 15.15
CA THR A 3 2.82 5.74 15.21
C THR A 3 3.60 6.28 14.01
N ASP A 4 3.31 7.51 13.60
CA ASP A 4 4.08 8.21 12.56
C ASP A 4 5.59 8.22 12.87
N GLU A 5 5.94 8.21 14.16
CA GLU A 5 7.30 8.08 14.66
C GLU A 5 7.98 6.77 14.24
N ILE A 6 7.30 5.62 14.32
CA ILE A 6 7.86 4.32 13.89
C ILE A 6 8.10 4.29 12.37
N ILE A 7 7.20 4.90 11.59
CA ILE A 7 7.37 5.00 10.14
C ILE A 7 8.54 5.94 9.81
N GLN A 8 8.67 7.04 10.55
CA GLN A 8 9.78 7.97 10.35
C GLN A 8 11.12 7.34 10.71
N GLU A 9 11.24 6.67 11.86
CA GLU A 9 12.47 5.95 12.25
C GLU A 9 12.86 4.86 11.23
N TRP A 10 11.87 4.22 10.62
CA TRP A 10 12.10 3.26 9.54
C TRP A 10 12.64 3.94 8.29
N LYS A 11 12.07 5.08 7.89
CA LYS A 11 12.55 5.91 6.76
C LYS A 11 13.95 6.49 6.99
N ASP A 12 14.30 6.84 8.23
CA ASP A 12 15.60 7.42 8.57
C ASP A 12 16.78 6.44 8.42
N LYS A 13 16.50 5.13 8.49
CA LYS A 13 17.51 4.06 8.31
C LYS A 13 17.75 3.68 6.85
N MET A 14 16.94 4.20 5.93
CA MET A 14 17.00 3.86 4.52
C MET A 14 18.13 4.59 3.81
N ASP A 15 18.59 4.01 2.70
CA ASP A 15 19.37 4.77 1.72
C ASP A 15 18.46 5.62 0.81
N GLU A 16 19.07 6.40 -0.09
CA GLU A 16 18.32 7.25 -1.02
C GLU A 16 17.46 6.44 -1.99
N HIS A 17 17.93 5.27 -2.42
CA HIS A 17 17.22 4.43 -3.37
C HIS A 17 15.97 3.83 -2.73
N GLU A 18 16.07 3.33 -1.50
CA GLU A 18 14.94 2.85 -0.71
C GLU A 18 13.93 3.96 -0.42
N ARG A 19 14.38 5.18 -0.07
CA ARG A 19 13.48 6.33 0.12
C ARG A 19 12.70 6.69 -1.14
N ASN A 20 13.34 6.64 -2.31
CA ASN A 20 12.67 6.89 -3.58
C ASN A 20 11.58 5.84 -3.86
N GLN A 21 11.87 4.56 -3.61
CA GLN A 21 10.86 3.50 -3.73
C GLN A 21 9.69 3.70 -2.76
N VAL A 22 9.94 4.07 -1.50
CA VAL A 22 8.87 4.38 -0.54
C VAL A 22 8.05 5.59 -0.97
N SER A 23 8.66 6.61 -1.58
CA SER A 23 7.93 7.77 -2.10
C SER A 23 6.95 7.39 -3.21
N VAL A 24 7.31 6.45 -4.08
CA VAL A 24 6.40 5.90 -5.10
C VAL A 24 5.26 5.11 -4.46
N LEU A 25 5.54 4.33 -3.41
CA LEU A 25 4.51 3.62 -2.65
C LEU A 25 3.55 4.59 -1.95
N ASP A 26 4.05 5.64 -1.31
CA ASP A 26 3.22 6.68 -0.68
C ASP A 26 2.26 7.33 -1.69
N ALA A 27 2.74 7.64 -2.90
CA ALA A 27 1.89 8.14 -3.97
C ALA A 27 0.85 7.10 -4.43
N TYR A 28 1.25 5.83 -4.61
CA TYR A 28 0.34 4.75 -4.99
C TYR A 28 -0.77 4.52 -3.95
N PHE A 29 -0.42 4.62 -2.67
CA PHE A 29 -1.34 4.36 -1.56
C PHE A 29 -2.13 5.59 -1.08
N THR A 30 -1.98 6.76 -1.71
CA THR A 30 -2.73 7.97 -1.32
C THR A 30 -4.26 7.78 -1.37
N ASN A 31 -4.77 7.05 -2.37
CA ASN A 31 -6.21 6.75 -2.52
C ASN A 31 -6.57 5.31 -2.08
N ARG A 32 -5.69 4.67 -1.30
CA ARG A 32 -5.86 3.29 -0.84
C ARG A 32 -5.69 3.26 0.68
N ARG A 33 -6.47 2.43 1.34
CA ARG A 33 -6.49 2.31 2.80
C ARG A 33 -6.35 0.87 3.22
N ASN A 34 -5.85 0.70 4.44
CA ASN A 34 -5.62 -0.58 5.09
C ASN A 34 -6.87 -1.15 5.80
N LEU A 35 -7.97 -0.39 5.85
CA LEU A 35 -9.21 -0.78 6.50
C LEU A 35 -10.42 -0.42 5.63
N PRO A 36 -11.53 -1.17 5.74
CA PRO A 36 -12.79 -0.78 5.14
C PRO A 36 -13.30 0.51 5.78
N GLY A 37 -14.17 1.21 5.07
CA GLY A 37 -14.81 2.41 5.58
C GLY A 37 -15.38 3.22 4.45
N LYS A 38 -15.54 4.52 4.72
CA LYS A 38 -16.09 5.47 3.79
C LYS A 38 -15.07 6.55 3.41
N ASN A 39 -15.25 7.11 2.23
CA ASN A 39 -14.48 8.27 1.78
C ASN A 39 -15.05 9.59 2.36
N ILE A 40 -14.49 10.73 1.93
CA ILE A 40 -14.93 12.05 2.37
C ILE A 40 -16.35 12.44 1.90
N LEU A 41 -16.88 11.72 0.90
CA LEU A 41 -18.22 11.91 0.34
C LEU A 41 -19.26 10.95 0.94
N ASP A 42 -18.88 10.15 1.94
CA ASP A 42 -19.71 9.12 2.58
C ASP A 42 -20.00 7.87 1.69
N ASP A 43 -19.27 7.69 0.58
CA ASP A 43 -19.32 6.47 -0.23
C ASP A 43 -18.43 5.37 0.37
N ASP A 44 -18.85 4.12 0.24
CA ASP A 44 -18.08 2.96 0.67
C ASP A 44 -16.82 2.78 -0.18
N LEU A 45 -15.69 2.50 0.48
CA LEU A 45 -14.45 2.13 -0.21
C LEU A 45 -14.59 0.74 -0.85
N ILE A 46 -14.02 0.59 -2.03
CA ILE A 46 -14.11 -0.66 -2.80
C ILE A 46 -12.93 -1.57 -2.46
N GLU A 47 -13.20 -2.84 -2.19
CA GLU A 47 -12.15 -3.85 -2.03
C GLU A 47 -11.30 -4.00 -3.29
N ALA A 48 -9.98 -3.89 -3.14
CA ALA A 48 -9.02 -3.96 -4.22
C ALA A 48 -7.79 -4.80 -3.82
N PRO A 49 -7.97 -6.09 -3.45
CA PRO A 49 -6.89 -6.90 -2.92
C PRO A 49 -5.76 -7.11 -3.94
N LYS A 50 -4.51 -6.97 -3.48
CA LYS A 50 -3.31 -7.12 -4.31
C LYS A 50 -2.23 -7.91 -3.60
N SER A 51 -1.52 -8.75 -4.33
CA SER A 51 -0.26 -9.33 -3.90
C SER A 51 0.87 -8.32 -4.02
N THR A 52 1.98 -8.56 -3.33
CA THR A 52 3.20 -7.76 -3.47
C THR A 52 3.70 -7.73 -4.93
N ALA A 53 3.58 -8.86 -5.66
CA ALA A 53 3.98 -8.94 -7.05
C ALA A 53 3.11 -8.07 -7.97
N GLU A 54 1.79 -8.07 -7.78
CA GLU A 54 0.88 -7.20 -8.54
C GLU A 54 1.17 -5.72 -8.30
N ILE A 55 1.52 -5.32 -7.07
CA ILE A 55 1.90 -3.93 -6.75
C ILE A 55 3.20 -3.54 -7.48
N ILE A 56 4.20 -4.42 -7.49
CA ILE A 56 5.47 -4.17 -8.19
C ILE A 56 5.24 -4.04 -9.70
N ASP A 57 4.43 -4.92 -10.28
CA ASP A 57 4.13 -4.92 -11.72
C ASP A 57 3.44 -3.61 -12.13
N GLU A 58 2.44 -3.16 -11.37
CA GLU A 58 1.72 -1.90 -11.62
C GLU A 58 2.62 -0.65 -11.51
N LEU A 59 3.69 -0.73 -10.73
CA LEU A 59 4.62 0.39 -10.48
C LEU A 59 5.91 0.29 -11.30
N SER A 60 6.07 -0.77 -12.09
CA SER A 60 7.29 -1.07 -12.83
C SER A 60 7.68 0.00 -13.85
N GLU A 61 6.69 0.70 -14.43
CA GLU A 61 6.93 1.81 -15.36
C GLU A 61 7.50 3.06 -14.67
N MET A 62 7.23 3.24 -13.38
CA MET A 62 7.74 4.37 -12.60
C MET A 62 9.15 4.10 -12.09
N MET A 63 9.34 2.95 -11.43
CA MET A 63 10.66 2.45 -11.03
C MET A 63 10.61 0.98 -10.60
N PRO A 64 11.73 0.24 -10.69
CA PRO A 64 11.84 -1.07 -10.07
C PRO A 64 11.70 -0.97 -8.55
N LEU A 65 10.86 -1.83 -7.98
CA LEU A 65 10.63 -1.92 -6.54
C LEU A 65 11.16 -3.25 -5.97
N SER A 66 11.75 -3.17 -4.78
CA SER A 66 12.16 -4.32 -3.99
C SER A 66 10.93 -5.00 -3.37
N ILE A 67 10.77 -6.30 -3.65
CA ILE A 67 9.69 -7.09 -3.05
C ILE A 67 9.68 -7.04 -1.52
N ARG A 68 10.86 -7.01 -0.91
CA ARG A 68 11.00 -6.91 0.54
C ARG A 68 10.52 -5.54 1.03
N LEU A 69 10.90 -4.47 0.34
CA LEU A 69 10.51 -3.12 0.73
C LEU A 69 9.00 -2.91 0.62
N VAL A 70 8.37 -3.42 -0.44
CA VAL A 70 6.90 -3.38 -0.56
C VAL A 70 6.25 -4.17 0.58
N ALA A 71 6.73 -5.37 0.91
CA ALA A 71 6.18 -6.13 2.02
C ALA A 71 6.37 -5.42 3.39
N ASP A 72 7.54 -4.84 3.63
CA ASP A 72 7.84 -4.07 4.85
C ASP A 72 6.93 -2.83 4.94
N TYR A 73 6.71 -2.12 3.83
CA TYR A 73 5.76 -1.02 3.74
C TYR A 73 4.35 -1.45 4.15
N MET A 74 3.83 -2.53 3.55
CA MET A 74 2.47 -3.01 3.85
C MET A 74 2.31 -3.34 5.34
N MET A 75 3.29 -4.03 5.93
CA MET A 75 3.28 -4.36 7.36
C MET A 75 3.36 -3.13 8.26
N LYS A 76 4.22 -2.16 7.92
CA LYS A 76 4.42 -0.93 8.69
C LYS A 76 3.20 -0.01 8.63
N HIS A 77 2.48 -0.02 7.52
CA HIS A 77 1.24 0.74 7.33
C HIS A 77 -0.03 -0.06 7.73
N GLU A 78 0.15 -1.14 8.51
CA GLU A 78 -0.93 -1.96 9.07
C GLU A 78 -1.91 -2.51 8.02
N TYR A 79 -1.45 -2.81 6.79
CA TYR A 79 -2.26 -3.54 5.81
C TYR A 79 -2.46 -4.98 6.24
N GLY A 80 -3.72 -5.41 6.28
CA GLY A 80 -4.10 -6.77 6.63
C GLY A 80 -3.92 -7.75 5.47
N PHE A 81 -4.30 -9.01 5.72
CA PHE A 81 -4.35 -10.06 4.71
C PHE A 81 -5.80 -10.43 4.39
N THR A 82 -6.03 -10.82 3.15
CA THR A 82 -7.26 -11.45 2.70
C THR A 82 -6.93 -12.63 1.78
N THR A 83 -7.89 -13.52 1.58
CA THR A 83 -7.75 -14.69 0.71
C THR A 83 -8.62 -14.48 -0.51
N SER A 84 -8.03 -14.53 -1.71
CA SER A 84 -8.79 -14.46 -2.97
C SER A 84 -9.64 -15.73 -3.18
N ALA A 85 -10.57 -15.68 -4.13
CA ALA A 85 -11.41 -16.84 -4.49
C ALA A 85 -10.58 -18.10 -4.82
N ASP A 86 -9.41 -17.92 -5.43
CA ASP A 86 -8.47 -18.99 -5.78
C ASP A 86 -7.60 -19.48 -4.62
N GLY A 87 -7.83 -19.00 -3.39
CA GLY A 87 -7.09 -19.39 -2.18
C GLY A 87 -5.73 -18.69 -1.99
N ILE A 88 -5.39 -17.71 -2.83
CA ILE A 88 -4.13 -16.98 -2.75
C ILE A 88 -4.24 -15.86 -1.71
N ILE A 89 -3.23 -15.76 -0.84
CA ILE A 89 -3.15 -14.66 0.14
C ILE A 89 -2.73 -13.37 -0.57
N LYS A 90 -3.50 -12.31 -0.36
CA LYS A 90 -3.26 -10.95 -0.85
C LYS A 90 -3.33 -9.95 0.31
N TRP A 91 -2.80 -8.77 0.09
CA TRP A 91 -3.01 -7.63 0.99
C TRP A 91 -4.46 -7.17 0.89
N ALA A 92 -5.08 -6.95 2.05
CA ALA A 92 -6.41 -6.37 2.15
C ALA A 92 -6.28 -4.85 1.96
N ILE A 93 -6.77 -4.36 0.83
CA ILE A 93 -6.65 -2.96 0.40
C ILE A 93 -8.04 -2.48 0.00
N TRP A 94 -8.38 -1.27 0.43
CA TRP A 94 -9.63 -0.60 0.09
C TRP A 94 -9.33 0.68 -0.68
N ARG A 95 -9.96 0.87 -1.84
CA ARG A 95 -9.69 1.98 -2.75
C ARG A 95 -10.83 2.99 -2.71
N ASP A 96 -10.46 4.26 -2.61
CA ASP A 96 -11.36 5.36 -2.84
C ASP A 96 -11.44 5.66 -4.33
N MET A 97 -12.66 5.61 -4.89
CA MET A 97 -12.93 5.89 -6.29
C MET A 97 -13.41 7.32 -6.55
N SER A 98 -13.69 8.11 -5.50
CA SER A 98 -14.25 9.46 -5.65
C SER A 98 -13.32 10.43 -6.38
N GLY A 99 -12.00 10.25 -6.29
CA GLY A 99 -11.01 11.07 -6.98
C GLY A 99 -10.69 10.66 -8.42
N LEU A 100 -11.41 9.66 -8.98
CA LEU A 100 -11.19 9.13 -10.33
C LEU A 100 -12.37 9.40 -11.29
N MET A 101 -13.39 10.13 -10.82
CA MET A 101 -14.52 10.61 -11.63
C MET A 101 -14.48 12.13 -11.80
#